data_AF-A0A2S2QN66-F1
#
_entry.id   AF-A0A2S2QN66-F1
#
_cell.length_a   1.000
_cell.length_b   1.000
_cell.length_c   1.000
_cell.angle_alpha   90.00
_cell.angle_beta   90.00
_cell.angle_gamma   90.00
#
_symmetry.space_group_name_H-M   'P 1'
#
loop_
_entity.id
_entity.type
_entity.pdbx_description
1 polymer ?
#
loop_
_entity_poly.entity_id
_entity_poly.type
_entity_poly.pdbx_seq_one_letter_code
_entity_poly.pdbx_strand_id
1 'polypeptide(L)'
;RYLFNCGEGTQRLAHEHKMKLSKLEHVFITHSNWLNIGGLPGLALTVQDVGVPKIELHGPQGIEELFIATKRFVVLRDLKITASKSDPFKPFEDNAIIVYYVPLISNKRSNECRSMSENSIVTNMSQTQQNMDILSEDDDTNYYDYENISECNIKEKNKRKRSNSEPRTDEKKFITDNSLNKVNNVAMSYVCRLKPKPGLLDLDKCVKHNVPPGPLLGQLKSGKDITLLDGTIVRSSDVTSPDDPGPVFIVVECPSEDYIDSLLNESIFSKHQQNVINKDDIAFMVVHFTPQEVRNDPRYQSWMKLFPPETYHLLLNNENKCLGSTAIHRIQYKLNMLDEDIYPLLKDTGIPFLKNDKEVIFKDDNTNINSLLINGETNLTFNLRPKKDIDRYAINNNNIFVYYQVLHPIVE
;
A
#
# COMPACT_ATOMS: atom_id res chain seq x y z
N ARG A 1 -10.87 -3.22 0.87
CA ARG A 1 -10.01 -2.13 0.33
C ARG A 1 -8.58 -2.47 0.71
N TYR A 2 -7.63 -2.07 -0.13
CA TYR A 2 -6.19 -2.26 0.08
C TYR A 2 -5.55 -0.88 0.19
N LEU A 3 -4.55 -0.75 1.04
CA LEU A 3 -3.73 0.44 1.18
C LEU A 3 -2.27 0.03 0.99
N PHE A 4 -1.50 0.77 0.18
CA PHE A 4 -0.07 0.59 0.03
C PHE A 4 0.61 1.78 0.70
N ASN A 5 1.40 1.50 1.75
CA ASN A 5 1.95 2.45 2.72
C ASN A 5 0.89 3.30 3.46
N CYS A 6 1.29 3.80 4.62
CA CYS A 6 0.44 4.55 5.53
C CYS A 6 1.28 5.60 6.30
N GLY A 7 1.83 6.57 5.57
CA GLY A 7 2.58 7.68 6.16
C GLY A 7 1.75 8.63 7.03
N GLU A 8 2.43 9.48 7.79
CA GLU A 8 1.80 10.39 8.75
C GLU A 8 0.76 11.33 8.12
N GLY A 9 -0.44 11.41 8.68
CA GLY A 9 -1.50 12.25 8.12
C GLY A 9 -2.34 11.61 7.01
N THR A 10 -2.08 10.35 6.63
CA THR A 10 -2.96 9.57 5.73
C THR A 10 -4.42 9.62 6.16
N GLN A 11 -4.70 9.50 7.48
CA GLN A 11 -6.04 9.66 8.07
C GLN A 11 -6.69 11.03 7.78
N ARG A 12 -5.90 12.11 7.79
CA ARG A 12 -6.36 13.49 7.63
C ARG A 12 -6.73 13.76 6.17
N LEU A 13 -5.85 13.36 5.26
CA LEU A 13 -6.08 13.48 3.82
C LEU A 13 -7.30 12.63 3.40
N ALA A 14 -7.46 11.43 3.98
CA ALA A 14 -8.65 10.61 3.77
C ALA A 14 -9.94 11.31 4.22
N HIS A 15 -9.94 11.98 5.38
CA HIS A 15 -11.08 12.76 5.84
C HIS A 15 -11.38 13.96 4.93
N GLU A 16 -10.37 14.78 4.58
CA GLU A 16 -10.52 15.96 3.71
C GLU A 16 -11.12 15.61 2.35
N HIS A 17 -10.66 14.52 1.73
CA HIS A 17 -11.15 14.05 0.44
C HIS A 17 -12.35 13.10 0.54
N LYS A 18 -12.99 13.03 1.72
CA LYS A 18 -14.21 12.23 2.00
C LYS A 18 -14.06 10.73 1.66
N MET A 19 -12.84 10.23 1.73
CA MET A 19 -12.51 8.83 1.47
C MET A 19 -12.94 7.94 2.64
N LYS A 20 -14.03 7.20 2.45
CA LYS A 20 -14.51 6.24 3.45
C LYS A 20 -13.51 5.09 3.63
N LEU A 21 -12.82 5.06 4.76
CA LEU A 21 -11.90 3.98 5.14
C LEU A 21 -12.60 2.70 5.61
N SER A 22 -13.94 2.71 5.70
CA SER A 22 -14.78 1.53 5.88
C SER A 22 -14.37 0.41 4.91
N LYS A 23 -14.19 -0.81 5.43
CA LYS A 23 -13.68 -1.99 4.70
C LYS A 23 -12.22 -1.89 4.26
N LEU A 24 -11.37 -1.16 4.98
CA LEU A 24 -9.91 -1.34 4.90
C LEU A 24 -9.55 -2.56 5.76
N GLU A 25 -9.08 -3.62 5.11
CA GLU A 25 -8.79 -4.91 5.77
C GLU A 25 -7.31 -5.30 5.64
N HIS A 26 -6.62 -4.77 4.63
CA HIS A 26 -5.23 -5.10 4.29
C HIS A 26 -4.41 -3.84 4.01
N VAL A 27 -3.26 -3.73 4.67
CA VAL A 27 -2.27 -2.67 4.45
C VAL A 27 -0.94 -3.33 4.06
N PHE A 28 -0.40 -2.94 2.90
CA PHE A 28 0.85 -3.45 2.33
C PHE A 28 1.94 -2.38 2.53
N ILE A 29 2.98 -2.70 3.30
CA ILE A 29 4.07 -1.80 3.65
C ILE A 29 5.32 -2.22 2.88
N THR A 30 5.79 -1.35 1.98
CA THR A 30 6.92 -1.63 1.09
C THR A 30 8.28 -1.55 1.78
N HIS A 31 8.41 -0.92 2.93
CA HIS A 31 9.67 -0.85 3.68
C HIS A 31 9.41 -0.55 5.16
N SER A 32 10.19 -1.16 6.06
CA SER A 32 9.97 -1.07 7.51
C SER A 32 10.55 0.20 8.13
N ASN A 33 10.12 1.37 7.64
CA ASN A 33 10.50 2.68 8.16
C ASN A 33 9.27 3.45 8.68
N TRP A 34 9.50 4.50 9.47
CA TRP A 34 8.41 5.32 10.01
C TRP A 34 7.64 6.08 8.91
N LEU A 35 8.30 6.48 7.82
CA LEU A 35 7.66 7.15 6.68
C LEU A 35 6.51 6.32 6.07
N ASN A 36 6.65 4.99 6.06
CA ASN A 36 5.66 4.11 5.45
C ASN A 36 4.60 3.58 6.45
N ILE A 37 4.78 3.72 7.78
CA ILE A 37 3.83 3.21 8.79
C ILE A 37 3.33 4.23 9.82
N GLY A 38 3.94 5.42 9.94
CA GLY A 38 3.68 6.38 11.03
C GLY A 38 2.25 6.92 11.11
N GLY A 39 1.48 6.85 10.02
CA GLY A 39 0.05 7.17 10.01
C GLY A 39 -0.87 6.05 10.53
N LEU A 40 -0.37 4.80 10.62
CA LEU A 40 -1.16 3.64 11.02
C LEU A 40 -1.74 3.75 12.44
N PRO A 41 -1.03 4.27 13.47
CA PRO A 41 -1.59 4.63 14.77
C PRO A 41 -2.93 5.38 14.73
N GLY A 42 -2.97 6.54 14.07
CA GLY A 42 -4.19 7.35 13.97
C GLY A 42 -5.24 6.72 13.04
N LEU A 43 -4.78 6.10 11.95
CA LEU A 43 -5.65 5.35 11.05
C LEU A 43 -6.40 4.23 11.79
N ALA A 44 -5.71 3.50 12.68
CA ALA A 44 -6.30 2.41 13.45
C ALA A 44 -7.39 2.91 14.41
N LEU A 45 -7.17 4.01 15.12
CA LEU A 45 -8.21 4.65 15.95
C LEU A 45 -9.43 5.04 15.09
N THR A 46 -9.20 5.73 13.98
CA THR A 46 -10.28 6.12 13.05
C THR A 46 -11.04 4.93 12.46
N VAL A 47 -10.35 3.82 12.18
CA VAL A 47 -10.93 2.62 11.55
C VAL A 47 -11.65 1.73 12.57
N GLN A 48 -11.25 1.76 13.83
CA GLN A 48 -11.98 1.16 14.95
C GLN A 48 -13.36 1.81 15.13
N ASP A 49 -13.44 3.14 15.14
CA ASP A 49 -14.71 3.88 15.29
C ASP A 49 -15.70 3.61 14.14
N VAL A 50 -15.20 3.19 12.98
CA VAL A 50 -15.99 2.76 11.82
C VAL A 50 -16.48 1.30 11.93
N GLY A 51 -16.04 0.56 12.96
CA GLY A 51 -16.46 -0.81 13.25
C GLY A 51 -15.75 -1.88 12.42
N VAL A 52 -14.52 -1.63 11.97
CA VAL A 52 -13.70 -2.66 11.30
C VAL A 52 -13.02 -3.55 12.36
N PRO A 53 -13.22 -4.88 12.34
CA PRO A 53 -12.74 -5.75 13.41
C PRO A 53 -11.27 -6.17 13.29
N LYS A 54 -10.70 -6.13 12.08
CA LYS A 54 -9.32 -6.57 11.83
C LYS A 54 -8.67 -5.79 10.69
N ILE A 55 -7.39 -5.44 10.86
CA ILE A 55 -6.47 -5.08 9.77
C ILE A 55 -5.32 -6.09 9.76
N GLU A 56 -4.96 -6.58 8.57
CA GLU A 56 -3.77 -7.38 8.35
C GLU A 56 -2.66 -6.53 7.69
N LEU A 57 -1.47 -6.56 8.28
CA LEU A 57 -0.29 -5.86 7.77
C LEU A 57 0.56 -6.83 6.95
N HIS A 58 0.94 -6.43 5.76
CA HIS A 58 1.78 -7.20 4.84
C HIS A 58 3.06 -6.41 4.61
N GLY A 59 4.23 -7.04 4.52
CA GLY A 59 5.51 -6.32 4.43
C GLY A 59 6.71 -7.13 4.92
N PRO A 60 7.88 -6.47 5.12
CA PRO A 60 9.07 -7.09 5.69
C PRO A 60 8.82 -7.70 7.07
N GLN A 61 9.61 -8.71 7.43
CA GLN A 61 9.57 -9.31 8.77
C GLN A 61 9.92 -8.24 9.82
N GLY A 62 9.16 -8.20 10.93
CA GLY A 62 9.34 -7.21 11.99
C GLY A 62 8.48 -5.94 11.84
N ILE A 63 7.70 -5.79 10.75
CA ILE A 63 6.87 -4.59 10.53
C ILE A 63 5.88 -4.29 11.67
N GLU A 64 5.42 -5.33 12.38
CA GLU A 64 4.54 -5.18 13.55
C GLU A 64 5.26 -4.63 14.79
N GLU A 65 6.59 -4.70 14.89
CA GLU A 65 7.36 -4.17 16.02
C GLU A 65 7.23 -2.63 16.11
N LEU A 66 7.33 -1.94 14.97
CA LEU A 66 7.08 -0.50 14.87
C LEU A 66 5.67 -0.13 15.33
N PHE A 67 4.66 -0.94 14.98
CA PHE A 67 3.29 -0.70 15.45
C PHE A 67 3.13 -1.04 16.95
N ILE A 68 3.74 -2.14 17.43
CA ILE A 68 3.71 -2.55 18.84
C ILE A 68 4.31 -1.46 19.74
N ALA A 69 5.37 -0.78 19.31
CA ALA A 69 5.95 0.35 20.03
C ALA A 69 4.93 1.49 20.29
N THR A 70 3.92 1.65 19.42
CA THR A 70 2.87 2.69 19.56
C THR A 70 1.73 2.31 20.51
N LYS A 71 1.59 1.03 20.90
CA LYS A 71 0.47 0.54 21.74
C LYS A 71 0.35 1.22 23.11
N ARG A 72 1.41 1.87 23.61
CA ARG A 72 1.37 2.64 24.86
C ARG A 72 0.50 3.89 24.78
N PHE A 73 0.29 4.44 23.59
CA PHE A 73 -0.57 5.61 23.36
C PHE A 73 -1.70 5.34 22.34
N VAL A 74 -1.69 4.18 21.67
CA VAL A 74 -2.75 3.68 20.78
C VAL A 74 -3.48 2.53 21.46
N VAL A 75 -4.57 2.84 22.17
CA VAL A 75 -5.43 1.83 22.83
C VAL A 75 -6.51 1.38 21.85
N LEU A 76 -6.37 0.15 21.33
CA LEU A 76 -7.40 -0.50 20.51
C LEU A 76 -8.18 -1.50 21.35
N ARG A 77 -9.49 -1.29 21.46
CA ARG A 77 -10.44 -2.16 22.19
C ARG A 77 -11.09 -3.18 21.25
N ASP A 78 -11.52 -2.73 20.07
CA ASP A 78 -12.36 -3.51 19.15
C ASP A 78 -11.68 -3.88 17.82
N LEU A 79 -10.53 -3.25 17.52
CA LEU A 79 -9.76 -3.50 16.29
C LEU A 79 -8.51 -4.35 16.58
N LYS A 80 -8.39 -5.50 15.92
CA LYS A 80 -7.18 -6.35 15.96
C LYS A 80 -6.25 -6.06 14.78
N ILE A 81 -4.98 -5.78 15.05
CA ILE A 81 -3.91 -5.66 14.05
C ILE A 81 -2.99 -6.89 14.14
N THR A 82 -2.64 -7.48 12.99
CA THR A 82 -1.79 -8.67 12.89
C THR A 82 -0.86 -8.57 11.67
N ALA A 83 0.43 -8.91 11.78
CA ALA A 83 1.24 -9.12 10.57
C ALA A 83 0.88 -10.44 9.86
N SER A 84 0.94 -10.39 8.53
CA SER A 84 0.95 -11.54 7.64
C SER A 84 2.38 -12.03 7.45
N LYS A 85 2.55 -13.34 7.21
CA LYS A 85 3.88 -13.95 7.03
C LYS A 85 4.61 -13.50 5.76
N SER A 86 3.91 -12.85 4.83
CA SER A 86 4.47 -12.24 3.61
C SER A 86 5.45 -13.13 2.85
N ASP A 87 5.09 -14.41 2.72
CA ASP A 87 5.92 -15.50 2.21
C ASP A 87 6.05 -15.42 0.67
N PRO A 88 7.27 -15.24 0.10
CA PRO A 88 7.48 -15.16 -1.35
C PRO A 88 6.97 -16.37 -2.14
N PHE A 89 6.90 -17.55 -1.50
CA PHE A 89 6.43 -18.79 -2.13
C PHE A 89 4.91 -18.99 -2.00
N LYS A 90 4.23 -18.17 -1.17
CA LYS A 90 2.79 -18.26 -0.94
C LYS A 90 2.13 -16.87 -1.07
N PRO A 91 1.61 -16.51 -2.26
CA PRO A 91 0.94 -15.23 -2.44
C PRO A 91 -0.28 -15.09 -1.52
N PHE A 92 -0.62 -13.85 -1.21
CA PHE A 92 -1.94 -13.53 -0.65
C PHE A 92 -3.00 -13.57 -1.76
N GLU A 93 -4.17 -14.10 -1.46
CA GLU A 93 -5.29 -14.19 -2.39
C GLU A 93 -6.61 -13.99 -1.66
N ASP A 94 -7.47 -13.12 -2.20
CA ASP A 94 -8.85 -12.95 -1.76
C ASP A 94 -9.84 -13.01 -2.94
N ASN A 95 -11.06 -12.50 -2.80
CA ASN A 95 -12.08 -12.53 -3.86
C ASN A 95 -11.83 -11.53 -5.02
N ALA A 96 -10.87 -10.62 -4.92
CA ALA A 96 -10.63 -9.56 -5.90
C ALA A 96 -9.18 -9.48 -6.40
N ILE A 97 -8.18 -9.85 -5.59
CA ILE A 97 -6.76 -9.70 -5.92
C ILE A 97 -5.92 -10.90 -5.49
N ILE A 98 -4.83 -11.14 -6.23
CA ILE A 98 -3.71 -12.02 -5.87
C ILE A 98 -2.47 -11.12 -5.76
N VAL A 99 -1.71 -11.23 -4.67
CA VAL A 99 -0.53 -10.43 -4.40
C VAL A 99 0.66 -11.33 -4.10
N TYR A 100 1.68 -11.25 -4.96
CA TYR A 100 2.97 -11.92 -4.78
C TYR A 100 3.93 -10.97 -4.06
N TYR A 101 4.66 -11.51 -3.09
CA TYR A 101 5.68 -10.82 -2.31
C TYR A 101 7.04 -10.94 -2.98
N VAL A 102 7.74 -9.82 -3.15
CA VAL A 102 9.04 -9.76 -3.81
C VAL A 102 10.02 -9.03 -2.88
N PRO A 103 10.73 -9.74 -1.99
CA PRO A 103 11.66 -9.14 -1.05
C PRO A 103 12.92 -8.68 -1.80
N LEU A 104 13.27 -7.40 -1.67
CA LEU A 104 14.50 -6.83 -2.18
C LEU A 104 15.48 -6.70 -1.02
N ILE A 105 16.69 -7.23 -1.18
CA ILE A 105 17.72 -7.27 -0.14
C ILE A 105 18.79 -6.21 -0.41
N SER A 106 19.21 -5.50 0.64
CA SER A 106 20.31 -4.53 0.54
C SER A 106 21.66 -5.24 0.42
N ASN A 107 22.46 -4.87 -0.59
CA ASN A 107 23.86 -5.27 -0.73
C ASN A 107 24.83 -4.50 0.18
N LYS A 108 24.33 -3.59 1.03
CA LYS A 108 25.13 -2.74 1.90
C LYS A 108 25.98 -3.59 2.85
N ARG A 109 27.30 -3.61 2.62
CA ARG A 109 28.25 -4.41 3.43
C ARG A 109 28.16 -3.99 4.89
N SER A 110 27.89 -4.94 5.78
CA SER A 110 27.95 -4.81 7.23
C SER A 110 29.39 -4.67 7.74
N ASN A 111 30.07 -3.60 7.32
CA ASN A 111 31.47 -3.33 7.66
C ASN A 111 31.69 -2.95 9.14
N GLU A 112 30.62 -2.71 9.92
CA GLU A 112 30.71 -2.39 11.35
C GLU A 112 31.04 -3.60 12.25
N CYS A 113 30.94 -4.83 11.76
CA CYS A 113 31.19 -6.05 12.55
C CYS A 113 32.54 -6.74 12.26
N ARG A 114 33.54 -6.03 11.72
CA ARG A 114 34.89 -6.60 11.45
C ARG A 114 36.03 -6.09 12.31
N SER A 115 35.75 -5.25 13.31
CA SER A 115 36.76 -4.70 14.21
C SER A 115 36.49 -4.96 15.70
N MET A 116 36.13 -6.20 16.06
CA MET A 116 36.50 -6.82 17.36
C MET A 116 36.61 -8.34 17.22
N SER A 117 37.85 -8.84 17.25
CA SER A 117 38.33 -10.18 17.68
C SER A 117 37.28 -11.29 17.86
N GLU A 118 37.32 -12.38 17.09
CA GLU A 118 38.27 -13.49 17.32
C GLU A 118 38.44 -13.87 18.80
N ASN A 119 37.44 -14.58 19.36
CA ASN A 119 37.62 -15.75 20.24
C ASN A 119 36.29 -16.17 20.89
N SER A 120 35.64 -17.23 20.39
CA SER A 120 35.18 -18.38 21.21
C SER A 120 34.36 -19.41 20.43
N ILE A 121 34.97 -20.60 20.29
CA ILE A 121 34.38 -21.95 20.44
C ILE A 121 33.09 -22.28 19.67
N VAL A 122 33.25 -23.20 18.72
CA VAL A 122 32.18 -23.97 18.08
C VAL A 122 31.51 -24.91 19.10
N THR A 123 30.18 -24.84 19.23
CA THR A 123 29.37 -25.94 19.76
C THR A 123 28.16 -26.15 18.86
N ASN A 124 28.02 -27.36 18.32
CA ASN A 124 26.90 -27.75 17.46
C ASN A 124 25.69 -28.23 18.27
N MET A 125 24.54 -28.19 17.58
CA MET A 125 23.38 -29.09 17.71
C MET A 125 22.29 -28.85 18.76
N SER A 126 21.07 -28.75 18.20
CA SER A 126 19.81 -29.38 18.64
C SER A 126 18.75 -28.52 19.33
N GLN A 127 17.61 -28.42 18.63
CA GLN A 127 16.23 -28.48 19.14
C GLN A 127 15.83 -27.52 20.28
N THR A 128 15.00 -26.52 19.94
CA THR A 128 13.62 -26.50 20.49
C THR A 128 12.69 -25.63 19.64
N GLN A 129 11.52 -26.20 19.34
CA GLN A 129 10.32 -25.47 18.91
C GLN A 129 9.54 -25.02 20.15
N GLN A 130 8.67 -24.02 19.99
CA GLN A 130 7.68 -23.53 20.99
C GLN A 130 8.26 -22.80 22.20
N ASN A 131 8.08 -21.47 22.22
CA ASN A 131 7.36 -20.74 23.27
C ASN A 131 7.24 -19.26 22.87
N MET A 132 6.02 -18.82 22.59
CA MET A 132 5.65 -17.42 22.35
C MET A 132 4.49 -17.09 23.30
N ASP A 133 4.80 -17.11 24.60
CA ASP A 133 3.95 -16.66 25.71
C ASP A 133 4.89 -16.42 26.91
N ILE A 134 5.23 -15.15 27.13
CA ILE A 134 5.74 -14.48 28.36
C ILE A 134 6.25 -13.12 27.89
N LEU A 135 5.50 -12.06 28.21
CA LEU A 135 5.96 -10.69 28.47
C LEU A 135 4.75 -9.82 28.82
N SER A 136 4.22 -10.06 30.01
CA SER A 136 3.31 -9.16 30.73
C SER A 136 3.86 -9.02 32.15
N GLU A 137 4.65 -7.98 32.37
CA GLU A 137 4.90 -7.44 33.71
C GLU A 137 4.46 -5.97 33.67
N ASP A 138 3.60 -5.62 34.63
CA ASP A 138 2.68 -4.50 34.50
C ASP A 138 3.38 -3.14 34.74
N ASP A 139 3.18 -2.22 33.79
CA ASP A 139 3.35 -0.78 34.00
C ASP A 139 1.98 -0.13 33.73
N ASP A 140 1.11 -0.22 34.74
CA ASP A 140 -0.33 0.11 34.75
C ASP A 140 -0.65 1.62 34.56
N THR A 141 0.17 2.34 33.78
CA THR A 141 -0.04 3.77 33.50
C THR A 141 -1.00 3.96 32.33
N ASN A 142 -2.30 3.73 32.56
CA ASN A 142 -3.34 4.04 31.56
C ASN A 142 -3.63 5.56 31.51
N TYR A 143 -3.11 6.22 30.48
CA TYR A 143 -3.28 7.66 30.27
C TYR A 143 -4.76 8.10 30.16
N TYR A 144 -5.67 7.21 29.78
CA TYR A 144 -7.11 7.51 29.58
C TYR A 144 -8.01 7.06 30.75
N ASP A 145 -7.46 6.72 31.92
CA ASP A 145 -8.27 6.27 33.08
C ASP A 145 -9.35 7.29 33.50
N TYR A 146 -9.17 8.58 33.20
CA TYR A 146 -10.16 9.61 33.49
C TYR A 146 -11.50 9.44 32.75
N GLU A 147 -11.52 8.76 31.59
CA GLU A 147 -12.76 8.53 30.83
C GLU A 147 -13.67 7.46 31.46
N ASN A 148 -13.10 6.58 32.30
CA ASN A 148 -13.86 5.54 33.01
C ASN A 148 -14.47 6.04 34.34
N ILE A 149 -14.21 7.28 34.75
CA ILE A 149 -14.61 7.81 36.08
C ILE A 149 -16.03 8.43 36.08
N SER A 150 -16.62 8.69 34.91
CA SER A 150 -17.96 9.28 34.81
C SER A 150 -19.13 8.33 35.14
N GLU A 151 -18.88 7.01 35.28
CA GLU A 151 -19.91 6.03 35.64
C GLU A 151 -19.47 5.06 36.74
N CYS A 152 -19.39 5.52 38.00
CA CYS A 152 -19.91 4.76 39.14
C CYS A 152 -19.90 5.58 40.44
N ASN A 153 -21.05 5.63 41.10
CA ASN A 153 -21.21 6.23 42.43
C ASN A 153 -21.30 5.09 43.48
N ILE A 154 -20.77 5.33 44.69
CA ILE A 154 -21.03 4.59 45.94
C ILE A 154 -20.28 3.25 46.18
N LYS A 155 -19.24 3.33 47.06
CA LYS A 155 -18.71 2.30 48.01
C LYS A 155 -18.12 1.00 47.39
N GLU A 156 -17.03 0.40 47.89
CA GLU A 156 -16.54 0.25 49.26
C GLU A 156 -15.00 0.32 49.40
N LYS A 157 -14.54 0.49 50.64
CA LYS A 157 -13.11 0.46 51.02
C LYS A 157 -12.59 -0.98 51.04
N ASN A 158 -11.37 -1.21 50.54
CA ASN A 158 -10.50 -2.22 51.15
C ASN A 158 -9.01 -1.81 51.17
N LYS A 159 -8.42 -1.88 52.37
CA LYS A 159 -7.00 -1.57 52.62
C LYS A 159 -6.12 -2.66 52.02
N ARG A 160 -5.06 -2.30 51.29
CA ARG A 160 -3.88 -3.16 51.14
C ARG A 160 -2.67 -2.52 51.82
N LYS A 161 -1.92 -3.34 52.56
CA LYS A 161 -0.77 -2.94 53.39
C LYS A 161 0.43 -2.66 52.48
N ARG A 162 1.21 -1.63 52.79
CA ARG A 162 2.60 -1.54 52.32
C ARG A 162 3.45 -2.55 53.09
N SER A 163 4.20 -3.38 52.38
CA SER A 163 5.33 -4.14 52.91
C SER A 163 6.60 -3.63 52.22
N ASN A 164 7.60 -3.24 53.01
CA ASN A 164 8.91 -2.86 52.49
C ASN A 164 9.63 -4.09 51.94
N SER A 165 10.22 -3.97 50.76
CA SER A 165 11.29 -4.85 50.28
C SER A 165 12.32 -4.00 49.52
N GLU A 166 13.58 -4.33 49.71
CA GLU A 166 14.76 -3.56 49.28
C GLU A 166 14.90 -3.46 47.74
N PRO A 167 15.64 -2.46 47.22
CA PRO A 167 15.78 -2.26 45.79
C PRO A 167 16.58 -3.39 45.14
N ARG A 168 15.90 -4.24 44.37
CA ARG A 168 16.57 -5.15 43.44
C ARG A 168 17.03 -4.38 42.20
N THR A 169 18.32 -4.47 41.92
CA THR A 169 18.94 -4.01 40.67
C THR A 169 18.70 -5.04 39.58
N ASP A 170 17.49 -5.09 39.05
CA ASP A 170 17.20 -5.93 37.88
C ASP A 170 17.60 -5.18 36.61
N GLU A 171 18.64 -5.69 35.92
CA GLU A 171 19.17 -5.11 34.69
C GLU A 171 18.08 -5.10 33.60
N LYS A 172 17.67 -3.90 33.18
CA LYS A 172 16.89 -3.74 31.96
C LYS A 172 17.73 -4.23 30.77
N LYS A 173 17.48 -5.45 30.31
CA LYS A 173 17.93 -5.92 29.00
C LYS A 173 17.26 -5.08 27.92
N PHE A 174 17.92 -4.00 27.54
CA PHE A 174 17.68 -3.37 26.25
C PHE A 174 17.80 -4.45 25.17
N ILE A 175 16.83 -4.46 24.25
CA ILE A 175 16.90 -5.30 23.06
C ILE A 175 18.18 -4.88 22.32
N THR A 176 19.09 -5.83 22.08
CA THR A 176 20.36 -5.53 21.42
C THR A 176 20.15 -5.24 19.93
N ASP A 177 20.82 -4.19 19.43
CA ASP A 177 20.63 -3.59 18.10
C ASP A 177 20.73 -4.58 16.93
N ASN A 178 21.41 -5.72 17.12
CA ASN A 178 21.58 -6.76 16.10
C ASN A 178 20.27 -7.41 15.62
N SER A 179 19.17 -7.28 16.38
CA SER A 179 17.84 -7.74 15.94
C SER A 179 17.20 -6.74 14.97
N LEU A 180 17.13 -5.47 15.36
CA LEU A 180 16.62 -4.35 14.56
C LEU A 180 17.39 -4.14 13.25
N ASN A 181 18.72 -4.27 13.28
CA ASN A 181 19.55 -4.19 12.07
C ASN A 181 19.23 -5.26 11.01
N LYS A 182 18.56 -6.36 11.39
CA LYS A 182 18.15 -7.41 10.44
C LYS A 182 16.83 -7.10 9.74
N VAL A 183 16.00 -6.23 10.32
CA VAL A 183 14.71 -5.76 9.78
C VAL A 183 14.92 -4.70 8.69
N ASN A 184 15.93 -3.84 8.85
CA ASN A 184 16.18 -2.68 7.97
C ASN A 184 16.86 -3.00 6.62
N ASN A 185 17.20 -4.27 6.35
CA ASN A 185 17.90 -4.68 5.12
C ASN A 185 16.97 -5.26 4.04
N VAL A 186 15.65 -5.23 4.26
CA VAL A 186 14.66 -5.79 3.33
C VAL A 186 13.57 -4.76 3.02
N ALA A 187 13.48 -4.39 1.75
CA ALA A 187 12.28 -3.76 1.18
C ALA A 187 11.38 -4.85 0.58
N MET A 188 10.08 -4.57 0.46
CA MET A 188 9.09 -5.47 -0.10
C MET A 188 8.44 -4.80 -1.31
N SER A 189 8.64 -5.39 -2.48
CA SER A 189 7.86 -5.07 -3.68
C SER A 189 6.70 -6.05 -3.81
N TYR A 190 5.67 -5.65 -4.55
CA TYR A 190 4.44 -6.42 -4.72
C TYR A 190 4.08 -6.53 -6.19
N VAL A 191 3.78 -7.74 -6.66
CA VAL A 191 3.15 -7.96 -7.97
C VAL A 191 1.69 -8.32 -7.72
N CYS A 192 0.78 -7.50 -8.23
CA CYS A 192 -0.63 -7.53 -7.89
C CYS A 192 -1.48 -7.84 -9.13
N ARG A 193 -2.09 -9.03 -9.18
CA ARG A 193 -3.02 -9.42 -10.25
C ARG A 193 -4.46 -9.33 -9.76
N LEU A 194 -5.29 -8.55 -10.43
CA LEU A 194 -6.73 -8.58 -10.17
C LEU A 194 -7.32 -9.91 -10.67
N LYS A 195 -8.27 -10.51 -9.94
CA LYS A 195 -8.88 -11.78 -10.38
C LYS A 195 -9.63 -11.62 -11.71
N PRO A 196 -9.55 -12.60 -12.64
CA PRO A 196 -10.29 -12.53 -13.89
C PRO A 196 -11.80 -12.48 -13.63
N LYS A 197 -12.55 -11.88 -14.56
CA LYS A 197 -14.02 -11.91 -14.55
C LYS A 197 -14.53 -12.45 -15.88
N PRO A 198 -15.48 -13.41 -15.85
CA PRO A 198 -16.10 -13.90 -17.08
C PRO A 198 -16.89 -12.78 -17.76
N GLY A 199 -17.05 -12.94 -19.07
CA GLY A 199 -17.84 -12.07 -19.92
C GLY A 199 -19.26 -11.84 -19.40
N LEU A 200 -19.78 -10.64 -19.64
CA LEU A 200 -21.18 -10.33 -19.38
C LEU A 200 -22.03 -10.93 -20.51
N LEU A 201 -23.16 -11.57 -20.14
CA LEU A 201 -24.14 -12.06 -21.10
C LEU A 201 -24.90 -10.87 -21.69
N ASP A 202 -24.91 -10.76 -23.01
CA ASP A 202 -25.63 -9.76 -23.77
C ASP A 202 -27.03 -10.29 -24.10
N LEU A 203 -28.02 -9.80 -23.33
CA LEU A 203 -29.41 -10.25 -23.45
C LEU A 203 -30.03 -9.90 -24.82
N ASP A 204 -29.62 -8.78 -25.44
CA ASP A 204 -30.14 -8.37 -26.74
C ASP A 204 -29.63 -9.30 -27.84
N LYS A 205 -28.37 -9.77 -27.74
CA LYS A 205 -27.87 -10.83 -28.61
C LYS A 205 -28.56 -12.17 -28.34
N CYS A 206 -28.76 -12.57 -27.08
CA CYS A 206 -29.54 -13.78 -26.77
C CYS A 206 -30.93 -13.76 -27.42
N VAL A 207 -31.65 -12.63 -27.36
CA VAL A 207 -32.96 -12.46 -28.01
C VAL A 207 -32.85 -12.52 -29.54
N LYS A 208 -31.84 -11.88 -30.15
CA LYS A 208 -31.60 -11.97 -31.61
C LYS A 208 -31.29 -13.40 -32.09
N HIS A 209 -30.67 -14.21 -31.24
CA HIS A 209 -30.40 -15.63 -31.48
C HIS A 209 -31.56 -16.55 -31.04
N ASN A 210 -32.76 -16.01 -30.76
CA ASN A 210 -33.96 -16.73 -30.32
C ASN A 210 -33.77 -17.59 -29.05
N VAL A 211 -32.82 -17.24 -28.18
CA VAL A 211 -32.58 -17.96 -26.93
C VAL A 211 -33.69 -17.61 -25.92
N PRO A 212 -34.49 -18.58 -25.45
CA PRO A 212 -35.57 -18.31 -24.52
C PRO A 212 -35.03 -17.99 -23.10
N PRO A 213 -35.74 -17.15 -22.33
CA PRO A 213 -35.36 -16.86 -20.95
C PRO A 213 -35.46 -18.12 -20.09
N GLY A 214 -34.41 -18.43 -19.33
CA GLY A 214 -34.36 -19.60 -18.45
C GLY A 214 -32.95 -20.16 -18.27
N PRO A 215 -32.83 -21.46 -17.89
CA PRO A 215 -31.56 -22.09 -17.59
C PRO A 215 -30.51 -22.04 -18.71
N LEU A 216 -30.95 -21.96 -19.98
CA LEU A 216 -30.07 -21.86 -21.15
C LEU A 216 -29.20 -20.59 -21.14
N LEU A 217 -29.73 -19.45 -20.66
CA LEU A 217 -28.94 -18.23 -20.45
C LEU A 217 -27.83 -18.43 -19.42
N GLY A 218 -28.09 -19.25 -18.39
CA GLY A 218 -27.09 -19.63 -17.40
C GLY A 218 -25.99 -20.54 -17.97
N GLN A 219 -26.34 -21.43 -18.90
CA GLN A 219 -25.38 -22.28 -19.60
C GLN A 219 -24.47 -21.45 -20.51
N LEU A 220 -25.04 -20.57 -21.33
CA LEU A 220 -24.29 -19.61 -22.15
C LEU A 220 -23.36 -18.75 -21.28
N LYS A 221 -23.87 -18.15 -20.19
CA LYS A 221 -23.04 -17.38 -19.26
C LYS A 221 -21.94 -18.21 -18.57
N SER A 222 -22.05 -19.54 -18.53
CA SER A 222 -21.03 -20.45 -18.02
C SER A 222 -20.01 -20.92 -19.07
N GLY A 223 -20.00 -20.31 -20.26
CA GLY A 223 -19.09 -20.67 -21.35
C GLY A 223 -19.53 -21.90 -22.15
N LYS A 224 -20.79 -22.33 -22.04
CA LYS A 224 -21.32 -23.52 -22.71
C LYS A 224 -22.21 -23.14 -23.88
N ASP A 225 -21.88 -23.67 -25.05
CA ASP A 225 -22.73 -23.61 -26.23
C ASP A 225 -24.03 -24.41 -25.98
N ILE A 226 -25.14 -23.93 -26.53
CA ILE A 226 -26.45 -24.58 -26.40
C ILE A 226 -27.01 -24.94 -27.79
N THR A 227 -27.81 -26.01 -27.84
CA THR A 227 -28.61 -26.34 -29.01
C THR A 227 -30.08 -26.04 -28.70
N LEU A 228 -30.71 -25.22 -29.53
CA LEU A 228 -32.13 -24.88 -29.45
C LEU A 228 -33.01 -26.02 -30.01
N LEU A 229 -34.31 -25.96 -29.75
CA LEU A 229 -35.29 -26.99 -30.16
C LEU A 229 -35.44 -27.13 -31.69
N ASP A 230 -35.06 -26.11 -32.45
CA ASP A 230 -35.00 -26.10 -33.92
C ASP A 230 -33.70 -26.71 -34.49
N GLY A 231 -32.77 -27.13 -33.61
CA GLY A 231 -31.45 -27.64 -33.98
C GLY A 231 -30.38 -26.55 -34.12
N THR A 232 -30.71 -25.27 -33.95
CA THR A 232 -29.76 -24.16 -34.04
C THR A 232 -28.78 -24.18 -32.87
N ILE A 233 -27.47 -24.14 -33.14
CA ILE A 233 -26.43 -24.03 -32.11
C ILE A 233 -26.13 -22.55 -31.87
N VAL A 234 -26.30 -22.09 -30.63
CA VAL A 234 -25.91 -20.75 -30.19
C VAL A 234 -24.67 -20.88 -29.32
N ARG A 235 -23.57 -20.26 -29.75
CA ARG A 235 -22.31 -20.31 -29.01
C ARG A 235 -22.28 -19.28 -27.89
N SER A 236 -21.59 -19.60 -26.79
CA SER A 236 -21.35 -18.64 -25.72
C SER A 236 -20.67 -17.38 -26.26
N SER A 237 -19.63 -17.55 -27.09
CA SER A 237 -18.82 -16.47 -27.67
C SER A 237 -19.62 -15.40 -28.40
N ASP A 238 -20.75 -15.79 -28.98
CA ASP A 238 -21.53 -14.93 -29.87
C ASP A 238 -22.43 -13.99 -29.06
N VAL A 239 -22.80 -14.41 -27.83
CA VAL A 239 -23.75 -13.73 -26.94
C VAL A 239 -23.13 -13.26 -25.61
N THR A 240 -21.84 -13.47 -25.36
CA THR A 240 -21.11 -12.90 -24.22
C THR A 240 -20.11 -11.83 -24.67
N SER A 241 -19.83 -10.84 -23.82
CA SER A 241 -18.63 -10.00 -23.99
C SER A 241 -17.37 -10.85 -23.85
N PRO A 242 -16.21 -10.41 -24.37
CA PRO A 242 -14.93 -11.02 -24.03
C PRO A 242 -14.70 -10.99 -22.50
N ASP A 243 -13.99 -11.99 -22.01
CA ASP A 243 -13.55 -12.05 -20.61
C ASP A 243 -12.67 -10.85 -20.24
N ASP A 244 -12.56 -10.59 -18.95
CA ASP A 244 -11.57 -9.68 -18.37
C ASP A 244 -10.51 -10.54 -17.68
N PRO A 245 -9.29 -10.65 -18.24
CA PRO A 245 -8.26 -11.57 -17.75
C PRO A 245 -7.62 -11.12 -16.43
N GLY A 246 -8.01 -9.94 -15.92
CA GLY A 246 -7.49 -9.39 -14.68
C GLY A 246 -6.15 -8.67 -14.88
N PRO A 247 -6.13 -7.32 -14.93
CA PRO A 247 -4.90 -6.57 -15.13
C PRO A 247 -3.91 -6.77 -13.98
N VAL A 248 -2.62 -6.72 -14.33
CA VAL A 248 -1.50 -6.74 -13.37
C VAL A 248 -1.03 -5.31 -13.12
N PHE A 249 -0.80 -4.95 -11.86
CA PHE A 249 0.00 -3.79 -11.50
C PHE A 249 1.11 -4.19 -10.53
N ILE A 250 2.19 -3.42 -10.51
CA ILE A 250 3.37 -3.68 -9.67
C ILE A 250 3.57 -2.49 -8.75
N VAL A 251 3.93 -2.74 -7.50
CA VAL A 251 4.36 -1.72 -6.54
C VAL A 251 5.81 -2.02 -6.16
N VAL A 252 6.71 -1.07 -6.39
CA VAL A 252 8.15 -1.22 -6.16
C VAL A 252 8.68 -0.07 -5.31
N GLU A 253 9.46 -0.39 -4.29
CA GLU A 253 10.29 0.56 -3.55
C GLU A 253 11.73 0.04 -3.52
N CYS A 254 12.66 0.87 -3.97
CA CYS A 254 14.09 0.63 -3.91
C CYS A 254 14.70 1.75 -3.05
N PRO A 255 14.86 1.57 -1.72
CA PRO A 255 15.19 2.69 -0.81
C PRO A 255 16.58 3.30 -1.02
N SER A 256 17.54 2.53 -1.54
CA SER A 256 18.89 2.97 -1.90
C SER A 256 19.43 2.19 -3.09
N GLU A 257 20.52 2.66 -3.69
CA GLU A 257 21.24 1.96 -4.77
C GLU A 257 21.66 0.52 -4.41
N ASP A 258 21.84 0.23 -3.11
CA ASP A 258 22.22 -1.09 -2.59
C ASP A 258 21.17 -2.18 -2.90
N TYR A 259 19.92 -1.79 -3.17
CA TYR A 259 18.81 -2.70 -3.47
C TYR A 259 18.64 -2.98 -4.97
N ILE A 260 19.30 -2.21 -5.85
CA ILE A 260 19.10 -2.28 -7.30
C ILE A 260 19.48 -3.66 -7.85
N ASP A 261 20.60 -4.24 -7.44
CA ASP A 261 21.02 -5.54 -7.98
C ASP A 261 20.05 -6.66 -7.55
N SER A 262 19.43 -6.54 -6.36
CA SER A 262 18.35 -7.45 -5.95
C SER A 262 17.14 -7.32 -6.89
N LEU A 263 16.72 -6.08 -7.20
CA LEU A 263 15.61 -5.80 -8.12
C LEU A 263 15.84 -6.37 -9.54
N LEU A 264 17.08 -6.27 -10.05
CA LEU A 264 17.44 -6.77 -11.37
C LEU A 264 17.45 -8.30 -11.46
N ASN A 265 17.79 -8.98 -10.36
CA ASN A 265 17.86 -10.44 -10.30
C ASN A 265 16.48 -11.11 -10.10
N GLU A 266 15.45 -10.35 -9.73
CA GLU A 266 14.11 -10.87 -9.46
C GLU A 266 13.33 -11.23 -10.74
N SER A 267 13.44 -12.51 -11.13
CA SER A 267 12.84 -13.10 -12.33
C SER A 267 11.31 -12.98 -12.44
N ILE A 268 10.61 -12.67 -11.34
CA ILE A 268 9.15 -12.48 -11.35
C ILE A 268 8.74 -11.30 -12.22
N PHE A 269 9.52 -10.21 -12.25
CA PHE A 269 9.20 -9.02 -13.04
C PHE A 269 9.24 -9.29 -14.55
N SER A 270 10.11 -10.19 -15.02
CA SER A 270 10.23 -10.56 -16.43
C SER A 270 8.98 -11.22 -17.01
N LYS A 271 8.09 -11.75 -16.16
CA LYS A 271 6.76 -12.26 -16.57
C LYS A 271 5.76 -11.16 -16.91
N HIS A 272 6.10 -9.90 -16.64
CA HIS A 272 5.22 -8.74 -16.76
C HIS A 272 5.83 -7.62 -17.64
N GLN A 273 6.95 -7.92 -18.29
CA GLN A 273 7.75 -7.02 -19.14
C GLN A 273 7.47 -7.27 -20.64
N GLN A 274 8.32 -6.76 -21.53
CA GLN A 274 8.28 -7.06 -22.97
C GLN A 274 8.54 -8.55 -23.25
N ASN A 275 8.09 -9.02 -24.42
CA ASN A 275 8.28 -10.40 -24.93
C ASN A 275 7.59 -11.53 -24.15
N VAL A 276 6.59 -11.23 -23.32
CA VAL A 276 5.79 -12.24 -22.62
C VAL A 276 4.86 -12.97 -23.59
N ILE A 277 4.69 -14.29 -23.39
CA ILE A 277 3.88 -15.17 -24.23
C ILE A 277 2.40 -14.75 -24.24
N ASN A 278 1.86 -14.38 -23.07
CA ASN A 278 0.51 -13.90 -22.91
C ASN A 278 0.51 -12.38 -22.69
N LYS A 279 -0.22 -11.65 -23.54
CA LYS A 279 -0.35 -10.18 -23.41
C LYS A 279 -1.08 -9.78 -22.13
N ASP A 280 -1.94 -10.65 -21.59
CA ASP A 280 -2.69 -10.38 -20.35
C ASP A 280 -1.85 -10.48 -19.07
N ASP A 281 -0.57 -10.87 -19.20
CA ASP A 281 0.38 -10.89 -18.09
C ASP A 281 1.24 -9.62 -18.06
N ILE A 282 1.25 -8.78 -19.11
CA ILE A 282 1.97 -7.51 -19.14
C ILE A 282 1.46 -6.59 -18.02
N ALA A 283 2.38 -5.91 -17.32
CA ALA A 283 2.01 -4.92 -16.31
C ALA A 283 1.25 -3.74 -16.97
N PHE A 284 0.02 -3.49 -16.52
CA PHE A 284 -0.71 -2.29 -16.88
C PHE A 284 -0.05 -1.05 -16.28
N MET A 285 0.44 -1.15 -15.04
CA MET A 285 1.08 -0.05 -14.32
C MET A 285 2.17 -0.55 -13.37
N VAL A 286 3.27 0.19 -13.28
CA VAL A 286 4.30 0.08 -12.25
C VAL A 286 4.25 1.33 -11.38
N VAL A 287 4.12 1.16 -10.07
CA VAL A 287 4.06 2.22 -9.06
C VAL A 287 5.39 2.26 -8.32
N HIS A 288 6.09 3.38 -8.42
CA HIS A 288 7.45 3.56 -7.92
C HIS A 288 7.46 4.45 -6.68
N PHE A 289 7.64 3.86 -5.49
CA PHE A 289 7.98 4.58 -4.26
C PHE A 289 9.48 4.91 -4.14
N THR A 290 10.30 4.38 -5.07
CA THR A 290 11.74 4.62 -5.20
C THR A 290 12.10 6.11 -5.26
N PRO A 291 13.02 6.62 -4.41
CA PRO A 291 13.52 8.00 -4.46
C PRO A 291 14.08 8.41 -5.83
N GLN A 292 14.03 9.70 -6.15
CA GLN A 292 14.48 10.28 -7.42
C GLN A 292 15.93 9.88 -7.76
N GLU A 293 16.82 9.95 -6.79
CA GLU A 293 18.25 9.66 -6.96
C GLU A 293 18.45 8.21 -7.43
N VAL A 294 17.81 7.26 -6.75
CA VAL A 294 17.84 5.82 -7.07
C VAL A 294 17.14 5.52 -8.40
N ARG A 295 16.02 6.21 -8.70
CA ARG A 295 15.31 6.10 -9.98
C ARG A 295 16.21 6.55 -11.15
N ASN A 296 17.05 7.55 -10.94
CA ASN A 296 17.96 8.10 -11.94
C ASN A 296 19.20 7.21 -12.21
N ASP A 297 19.46 6.17 -11.39
CA ASP A 297 20.52 5.20 -11.66
C ASP A 297 20.31 4.55 -13.07
N PRO A 298 21.33 4.51 -13.94
CA PRO A 298 21.24 3.90 -15.27
C PRO A 298 20.75 2.45 -15.26
N ARG A 299 21.04 1.68 -14.22
CA ARG A 299 20.55 0.30 -14.00
C ARG A 299 19.04 0.28 -13.79
N TYR A 300 18.53 1.15 -12.92
CA TYR A 300 17.09 1.28 -12.65
C TYR A 300 16.34 1.76 -13.90
N GLN A 301 16.89 2.76 -14.60
CA GLN A 301 16.37 3.22 -15.89
C GLN A 301 16.37 2.12 -16.95
N SER A 302 17.37 1.23 -16.96
CA SER A 302 17.41 0.10 -17.88
C SER A 302 16.32 -0.93 -17.56
N TRP A 303 16.06 -1.19 -16.27
CA TRP A 303 14.96 -2.06 -15.81
C TRP A 303 13.58 -1.50 -16.15
N MET A 304 13.36 -0.18 -15.97
CA MET A 304 12.11 0.48 -16.39
C MET A 304 11.84 0.30 -17.90
N LYS A 305 12.88 0.38 -18.73
CA LYS A 305 12.79 0.22 -20.20
C LYS A 305 12.48 -1.22 -20.66
N LEU A 306 12.49 -2.21 -19.77
CA LEU A 306 12.05 -3.57 -20.08
C LEU A 306 10.52 -3.69 -20.12
N PHE A 307 9.76 -2.74 -19.58
CA PHE A 307 8.30 -2.72 -19.69
C PHE A 307 7.87 -2.15 -21.07
N PRO A 308 6.75 -2.63 -21.64
CA PRO A 308 6.23 -2.08 -22.91
C PRO A 308 5.89 -0.59 -22.82
N PRO A 309 5.91 0.16 -23.94
CA PRO A 309 5.58 1.59 -23.94
C PRO A 309 4.13 1.89 -23.54
N GLU A 310 3.24 0.89 -23.53
CA GLU A 310 1.86 0.97 -23.05
C GLU A 310 1.72 0.82 -21.52
N THR A 311 2.79 0.44 -20.80
CA THR A 311 2.81 0.35 -19.33
C THR A 311 2.92 1.73 -18.71
N TYR A 312 2.00 2.06 -17.80
CA TYR A 312 2.06 3.29 -17.01
C TYR A 312 3.14 3.21 -15.94
N HIS A 313 3.94 4.26 -15.79
CA HIS A 313 4.92 4.39 -14.72
C HIS A 313 4.50 5.52 -13.77
N LEU A 314 3.88 5.17 -12.64
CA LEU A 314 3.42 6.12 -11.63
C LEU A 314 4.53 6.36 -10.59
N LEU A 315 4.99 7.60 -10.47
CA LEU A 315 6.02 7.99 -9.51
C LEU A 315 5.37 8.50 -8.22
N LEU A 316 5.58 7.80 -7.10
CA LEU A 316 5.09 8.15 -5.76
C LEU A 316 6.28 8.43 -4.81
N ASN A 317 7.15 9.36 -5.19
CA ASN A 317 8.41 9.66 -4.53
C ASN A 317 8.59 11.18 -4.26
N ASN A 318 9.80 11.60 -3.90
CA ASN A 318 10.21 12.98 -3.63
C ASN A 318 10.19 13.91 -4.86
N GLU A 319 9.87 13.43 -6.07
CA GLU A 319 9.66 14.28 -7.26
C GLU A 319 8.28 14.97 -7.24
N ASN A 320 7.36 14.47 -6.41
CA ASN A 320 5.99 14.94 -6.36
C ASN A 320 5.85 16.22 -5.54
N LYS A 321 5.34 17.24 -6.21
CA LYS A 321 5.08 18.58 -5.66
C LYS A 321 3.60 18.72 -5.26
N CYS A 322 3.03 17.66 -4.70
CA CYS A 322 1.60 17.62 -4.43
C CYS A 322 1.23 18.56 -3.28
N LEU A 323 0.05 19.17 -3.38
CA LEU A 323 -0.52 19.98 -2.30
C LEU A 323 -0.75 19.09 -1.08
N GLY A 324 -0.26 19.55 0.08
CA GLY A 324 -0.83 19.18 1.36
C GLY A 324 -2.30 19.64 1.48
N SER A 325 -2.84 19.60 2.69
CA SER A 325 -4.25 19.97 2.93
C SER A 325 -4.57 21.39 2.43
N THR A 326 -5.37 21.48 1.37
CA THR A 326 -5.78 22.75 0.75
C THR A 326 -6.55 23.64 1.73
N ALA A 327 -7.24 23.01 2.70
CA ALA A 327 -7.91 23.68 3.79
C ALA A 327 -6.93 24.44 4.70
N ILE A 328 -5.73 23.89 4.99
CA ILE A 328 -4.71 24.59 5.79
C ILE A 328 -4.29 25.86 5.08
N HIS A 329 -3.88 25.77 3.81
CA HIS A 329 -3.39 26.93 3.05
C HIS A 329 -4.43 28.04 2.96
N ARG A 330 -5.71 27.70 2.79
CA ARG A 330 -6.82 28.67 2.82
C ARG A 330 -7.05 29.30 4.19
N ILE A 331 -6.79 28.58 5.28
CA ILE A 331 -6.90 29.10 6.65
C ILE A 331 -5.69 29.99 6.95
N GLN A 332 -4.46 29.52 6.69
CA GLN A 332 -3.25 30.28 6.91
C GLN A 332 -3.24 31.57 6.08
N TYR A 333 -3.69 31.54 4.82
CA TYR A 333 -3.81 32.75 4.01
C TYR A 333 -4.76 33.77 4.65
N LYS A 334 -5.91 33.34 5.20
CA LYS A 334 -6.83 34.24 5.92
C LYS A 334 -6.22 34.81 7.21
N LEU A 335 -5.42 34.02 7.92
CA LEU A 335 -4.72 34.47 9.12
C LEU A 335 -3.57 35.44 8.78
N ASN A 336 -2.83 35.19 7.71
CA ASN A 336 -1.80 36.07 7.15
C ASN A 336 -2.36 37.45 6.76
N MET A 337 -3.61 37.53 6.29
CA MET A 337 -4.30 38.81 6.04
C MET A 337 -4.67 39.58 7.33
N LEU A 338 -4.56 38.96 8.51
CA LEU A 338 -4.73 39.65 9.80
C LEU A 338 -3.39 40.15 10.35
N ASP A 339 -2.36 39.32 10.28
CA ASP A 339 -0.99 39.63 10.70
C ASP A 339 0.00 38.72 9.95
N GLU A 340 0.94 39.32 9.20
CA GLU A 340 1.86 38.57 8.34
C GLU A 340 3.07 37.99 9.09
N ASP A 341 3.46 38.58 10.23
CA ASP A 341 4.59 38.16 11.06
C ASP A 341 4.18 37.00 12.00
N ILE A 342 2.97 37.06 12.56
CA ILE A 342 2.40 35.99 13.40
C ILE A 342 1.96 34.80 12.54
N TYR A 343 1.43 35.05 11.35
CA TYR A 343 0.91 34.02 10.44
C TYR A 343 1.62 34.06 9.08
N PRO A 344 2.91 33.70 8.99
CA PRO A 344 3.60 33.63 7.72
C PRO A 344 2.96 32.59 6.81
N LEU A 345 2.93 32.87 5.50
CA LEU A 345 2.43 31.91 4.51
C LEU A 345 3.28 30.64 4.52
N LEU A 346 2.62 29.48 4.44
CA LEU A 346 3.29 28.18 4.39
C LEU A 346 4.11 28.07 3.10
N LYS A 347 5.38 27.68 3.24
CA LYS A 347 6.34 27.54 2.15
C LYS A 347 6.42 26.10 1.66
N ASP A 348 5.28 25.52 1.30
CA ASP A 348 5.26 24.19 0.69
C ASP A 348 5.92 24.26 -0.70
N THR A 349 6.91 23.41 -0.93
CA THR A 349 7.58 23.22 -2.24
C THR A 349 6.61 22.79 -3.35
N GLY A 350 5.40 22.34 -2.98
CA GLY A 350 4.27 22.03 -3.85
C GLY A 350 3.43 23.22 -4.34
N ILE A 351 3.67 24.45 -3.89
CA ILE A 351 2.86 25.62 -4.28
C ILE A 351 3.68 26.61 -5.12
N PRO A 352 3.39 26.77 -6.43
CA PRO A 352 3.91 27.89 -7.18
C PRO A 352 3.30 29.19 -6.63
N PHE A 353 4.11 29.98 -5.91
CA PHE A 353 3.71 31.27 -5.40
C PHE A 353 3.39 32.22 -6.56
N LEU A 354 2.12 32.51 -6.80
CA LEU A 354 1.65 33.43 -7.85
C LEU A 354 2.06 34.88 -7.53
N LYS A 355 3.33 35.19 -7.78
CA LYS A 355 3.87 36.56 -7.80
C LYS A 355 3.56 37.22 -9.14
N ASN A 356 2.35 37.81 -9.21
CA ASN A 356 1.84 38.68 -10.27
C ASN A 356 1.75 38.05 -11.68
N ASP A 357 0.53 37.76 -12.14
CA ASP A 357 0.05 37.77 -13.54
C ASP A 357 1.08 37.48 -14.65
N LYS A 358 1.82 36.38 -14.49
CA LYS A 358 2.57 35.73 -15.56
C LYS A 358 2.30 34.26 -15.47
N GLU A 359 1.74 33.73 -16.55
CA GLU A 359 1.46 32.31 -16.72
C GLU A 359 2.72 31.51 -16.36
N VAL A 360 2.60 30.65 -15.34
CA VAL A 360 3.60 29.62 -15.09
C VAL A 360 3.43 28.58 -16.19
N ILE A 361 4.05 28.85 -17.33
CA ILE A 361 4.30 27.83 -18.34
C ILE A 361 5.23 26.82 -17.66
N PHE A 362 4.67 25.68 -17.27
CA PHE A 362 5.44 24.49 -16.93
C PHE A 362 6.22 24.11 -18.18
N LYS A 363 7.49 24.53 -18.23
CA LYS A 363 8.45 23.98 -19.17
C LYS A 363 8.88 22.62 -18.62
N ASP A 364 8.30 21.56 -19.17
CA ASP A 364 8.83 20.22 -19.07
C ASP A 364 10.13 20.10 -19.90
N ASP A 365 11.16 20.81 -19.45
CA ASP A 365 12.54 20.62 -19.91
C ASP A 365 13.13 19.38 -19.20
N ASN A 366 12.55 18.20 -19.45
CA ASN A 366 13.19 16.91 -19.21
C ASN A 366 12.76 15.88 -20.26
N THR A 367 13.75 15.23 -20.85
CA THR A 367 13.64 14.37 -22.03
C THR A 367 12.68 13.19 -21.82
N ASN A 368 11.73 13.03 -22.74
CA ASN A 368 10.81 11.89 -22.84
C ASN A 368 11.49 10.53 -22.58
N ILE A 369 11.17 9.88 -21.46
CA ILE A 369 11.38 8.45 -21.22
C ILE A 369 10.00 7.85 -20.97
N ASN A 370 9.40 7.32 -22.04
CA ASN A 370 8.01 6.85 -22.15
C ASN A 370 6.94 7.93 -21.93
N SER A 371 6.00 8.05 -22.88
CA SER A 371 4.87 9.00 -22.83
C SER A 371 3.81 8.71 -21.75
N LEU A 372 4.05 7.70 -20.90
CA LEU A 372 3.17 7.24 -19.83
C LEU A 372 3.85 7.28 -18.44
N LEU A 373 4.94 8.04 -18.30
CA LEU A 373 5.48 8.43 -17.00
C LEU A 373 4.55 9.48 -16.37
N ILE A 374 4.08 9.24 -15.15
CA ILE A 374 3.10 10.09 -14.46
C ILE A 374 3.58 10.37 -13.04
N ASN A 375 3.66 11.63 -12.66
CA ASN A 375 3.92 12.03 -11.28
C ASN A 375 2.65 11.88 -10.42
N GLY A 376 2.83 11.47 -9.17
CA GLY A 376 1.76 11.37 -8.19
C GLY A 376 1.26 12.74 -7.76
N GLU A 377 -0.06 12.90 -7.77
CA GLU A 377 -0.73 14.10 -7.26
C GLU A 377 -1.63 13.75 -6.08
N THR A 378 -1.89 14.70 -5.19
CA THR A 378 -2.91 14.52 -4.15
C THR A 378 -4.24 14.36 -4.85
N ASN A 379 -4.85 13.20 -4.64
CA ASN A 379 -5.83 12.64 -5.53
C ASN A 379 -5.19 11.86 -6.73
N LEU A 380 -5.48 12.04 -8.02
CA LEU A 380 -5.11 11.11 -9.16
C LEU A 380 -5.63 9.64 -9.05
N THR A 381 -6.69 9.24 -9.78
CA THR A 381 -7.22 7.83 -9.79
C THR A 381 -6.93 7.13 -11.11
N PHE A 382 -6.57 5.85 -11.03
CA PHE A 382 -6.51 4.94 -12.18
C PHE A 382 -7.67 3.94 -12.17
N ASN A 383 -8.33 3.78 -13.32
CA ASN A 383 -9.32 2.73 -13.54
C ASN A 383 -8.62 1.55 -14.22
N LEU A 384 -8.15 0.58 -13.44
CA LEU A 384 -7.47 -0.63 -13.96
C LEU A 384 -8.36 -1.46 -14.92
N ARG A 385 -9.69 -1.31 -14.82
CA ARG A 385 -10.67 -1.91 -15.74
C ARG A 385 -11.51 -0.81 -16.39
N PRO A 386 -11.91 -0.96 -17.67
CA PRO A 386 -12.86 -0.04 -18.31
C PRO A 386 -14.15 0.11 -17.49
N LYS A 387 -14.75 1.31 -17.52
CA LYS A 387 -16.11 1.51 -17.00
C LYS A 387 -17.11 0.73 -17.85
N LYS A 388 -18.19 0.25 -17.23
CA LYS A 388 -19.18 -0.66 -17.86
C LYS A 388 -19.78 -0.13 -19.17
N ASP A 389 -19.83 1.19 -19.32
CA ASP A 389 -20.52 1.89 -20.42
C ASP A 389 -19.54 2.46 -21.48
N ILE A 390 -18.25 2.12 -21.39
CA ILE A 390 -17.23 2.50 -22.37
C ILE A 390 -16.81 1.26 -23.14
N ASP A 391 -17.12 1.22 -24.44
CA ASP A 391 -16.82 0.11 -25.32
C ASP A 391 -15.28 -0.07 -25.49
N ARG A 392 -14.80 -1.31 -25.37
CA ARG A 392 -13.38 -1.65 -25.49
C ARG A 392 -12.81 -1.29 -26.87
N TYR A 393 -13.66 -1.21 -27.89
CA TYR A 393 -13.26 -0.86 -29.27
C TYR A 393 -13.26 0.64 -29.58
N ALA A 394 -13.78 1.49 -28.69
CA ALA A 394 -13.77 2.94 -28.86
C ALA A 394 -12.43 3.60 -28.45
N ILE A 395 -11.47 2.83 -27.92
CA ILE A 395 -10.18 3.32 -27.41
C ILE A 395 -9.15 3.43 -28.56
N ASN A 396 -9.56 4.10 -29.64
CA ASN A 396 -8.67 4.66 -30.66
C ASN A 396 -8.93 6.17 -30.69
N ASN A 397 -8.33 6.90 -29.73
CA ASN A 397 -8.08 8.34 -29.65
C ASN A 397 -8.10 8.82 -28.19
N ASN A 398 -6.91 8.97 -27.58
CA ASN A 398 -6.50 9.95 -26.54
C ASN A 398 -7.40 10.34 -25.35
N ASN A 399 -8.55 9.72 -25.11
CA ASN A 399 -9.52 10.13 -24.10
C ASN A 399 -9.63 9.14 -22.94
N ILE A 400 -8.59 9.12 -22.09
CA ILE A 400 -8.71 8.57 -20.74
C ILE A 400 -9.20 9.71 -19.83
N PHE A 401 -10.44 9.60 -19.36
CA PHE A 401 -10.99 10.52 -18.37
C PHE A 401 -10.36 10.29 -16.99
N VAL A 402 -9.20 10.91 -16.78
CA VAL A 402 -8.55 11.01 -15.47
C VAL A 402 -9.44 11.85 -14.56
N TYR A 403 -9.95 11.23 -13.50
CA TYR A 403 -10.49 11.91 -12.33
C TYR A 403 -9.66 11.46 -11.14
N TYR A 404 -9.50 12.34 -10.17
CA TYR A 404 -8.39 12.29 -9.23
C TYR A 404 -8.79 11.60 -7.89
N GLN A 405 -8.02 10.61 -7.37
CA GLN A 405 -8.01 10.05 -5.98
C GLN A 405 -6.91 8.95 -5.68
N VAL A 406 -5.88 9.30 -4.90
CA VAL A 406 -4.77 8.57 -4.22
C VAL A 406 -4.28 9.50 -3.08
N LEU A 407 -3.78 8.92 -2.00
CA LEU A 407 -3.26 9.63 -0.83
C LEU A 407 -1.81 9.20 -0.59
N HIS A 408 -0.88 10.14 -0.59
CA HIS A 408 0.36 9.97 0.16
C HIS A 408 0.74 11.31 0.80
N PRO A 409 0.92 11.37 2.12
CA PRO A 409 1.56 12.51 2.74
C PRO A 409 3.06 12.45 2.45
N ILE A 410 3.58 13.50 1.83
CA ILE A 410 5.00 13.83 1.89
C ILE A 410 5.12 14.81 3.06
N VAL A 411 5.88 14.42 4.08
CA VAL A 411 6.32 15.30 5.16
C VAL A 411 7.83 15.43 4.97
N GLU A 412 8.31 16.68 4.89
CA GLU A 412 9.74 17.02 4.83
C GLU A 412 10.47 16.70 6.15
#